data_AF-A0A2V2D0F3-F1
#
_entry.id   AF-A0A2V2D0F3-F1
#
_cell.length_a   1.000
_cell.length_b   1.000
_cell.length_c   1.000
_cell.angle_alpha   90.00
_cell.angle_beta   90.00
_cell.angle_gamma   90.00
#
_symmetry.space_group_name_H-M   'P 1'
#
loop_
_entity.id
_entity.type
_entity.pdbx_description
1 polymer ?
#
loop_
_entity_poly.entity_id
_entity_poly.type
_entity_poly.pdbx_seq_one_letter_code
_entity_poly.pdbx_strand_id
1 'polypeptide(L)'
;MLYPTPEELSKGKYNRYVLVSATAKCARMVTDEYCKCRENAERQIANKETERSIASMIKKEIRDEKAVKCAIRRLYSGEYSIVDSSIKLDDE
;
A
#
# COMPACT_ATOMS: atom_id res chain seq x y z
N MET A 1 -13.43 13.26 -1.32
CA MET A 1 -12.16 13.95 -1.62
C MET A 1 -11.01 13.03 -1.26
N LEU A 2 -9.90 13.07 -2.02
CA LEU A 2 -8.68 12.34 -1.68
C LEU A 2 -7.99 13.04 -0.52
N TYR A 3 -7.69 12.29 0.55
CA TYR A 3 -6.91 12.76 1.69
C TYR A 3 -5.76 11.77 1.93
N PRO A 4 -4.53 12.26 2.19
CA PRO A 4 -4.06 13.64 2.06
C PRO A 4 -4.17 14.21 0.63
N THR A 5 -4.05 15.53 0.52
CA THR A 5 -3.91 16.22 -0.77
C THR A 5 -2.57 15.90 -1.43
N PRO A 6 -2.43 16.06 -2.76
CA PRO A 6 -1.16 15.82 -3.45
C PRO A 6 0.01 16.68 -2.94
N GLU A 7 -0.28 17.88 -2.43
CA GLU A 7 0.70 18.82 -1.89
C GLU A 7 1.21 18.36 -0.51
N GLU A 8 0.30 17.93 0.36
CA GLU A 8 0.65 17.32 1.65
C GLU A 8 1.41 16.01 1.48
N LEU A 9 1.05 15.22 0.46
CA LEU A 9 1.72 13.96 0.16
C LEU A 9 3.11 14.16 -0.43
N SER A 10 3.31 15.20 -1.27
CA SER A 10 4.62 15.51 -1.84
C SER A 10 5.56 16.21 -0.87
N LYS A 11 5.01 16.92 0.13
CA LYS A 11 5.75 17.78 1.08
C LYS A 11 6.72 18.74 0.39
N GLY A 12 6.44 19.12 -0.86
CA GLY A 12 7.34 19.92 -1.70
C GLY A 12 8.62 19.19 -2.16
N LYS A 13 8.82 17.93 -1.78
CA LYS A 13 10.03 17.14 -2.09
C LYS A 13 10.00 16.48 -3.47
N TYR A 14 8.80 16.17 -3.97
CA TYR A 14 8.63 15.36 -5.18
C TYR A 14 7.84 16.08 -6.27
N ASN A 15 8.26 15.89 -7.52
CA ASN A 15 7.43 16.25 -8.66
C ASN A 15 6.15 15.38 -8.68
N ARG A 16 5.03 15.96 -9.10
CA ARG A 16 3.71 15.30 -9.22
C ARG A 16 3.78 13.99 -10.01
N TYR A 17 4.58 13.92 -11.07
CA TYR A 17 4.71 12.70 -11.89
C TYR A 17 5.43 11.56 -11.15
N VAL A 18 6.45 11.89 -10.34
CA VAL A 18 7.15 10.92 -9.50
C VAL A 18 6.20 10.38 -8.44
N LEU A 19 5.42 11.27 -7.82
CA LEU A 19 4.43 10.91 -6.82
C LEU A 19 3.35 9.95 -7.36
N VAL A 20 2.82 10.23 -8.56
CA VAL A 20 1.83 9.36 -9.23
C VAL A 20 2.45 7.99 -9.53
N SER A 21 3.66 7.97 -10.07
CA SER A 21 4.37 6.73 -10.42
C SER A 21 4.65 5.87 -9.18
N ALA A 22 5.11 6.49 -8.10
CA ALA A 22 5.35 5.81 -6.83
C ALA A 22 4.05 5.26 -6.24
N THR A 23 2.99 6.08 -6.18
CA THR A 23 1.68 5.66 -5.68
C THR A 23 1.12 4.48 -6.46
N ALA A 24 1.27 4.47 -7.80
CA ALA A 24 0.84 3.36 -8.64
C ALA A 24 1.61 2.06 -8.36
N LYS A 25 2.93 2.14 -8.14
CA LYS A 25 3.75 0.99 -7.74
C LYS A 25 3.36 0.46 -6.37
N CYS A 26 3.20 1.35 -5.38
CA CYS A 26 2.72 0.99 -4.04
C CYS A 26 1.33 0.35 -4.08
N ALA A 27 0.42 0.82 -4.94
CA ALA A 27 -0.90 0.22 -5.09
C ALA A 27 -0.82 -1.22 -5.64
N ARG A 28 0.11 -1.51 -6.57
CA ARG A 28 0.35 -2.90 -7.01
C ARG A 28 0.85 -3.77 -5.87
N MET A 29 1.78 -3.27 -5.05
CA MET A 29 2.29 -4.01 -3.88
C MET A 29 1.17 -4.37 -2.89
N VAL A 30 0.22 -3.46 -2.65
CA VAL A 30 -0.96 -3.73 -1.80
C VAL A 30 -1.84 -4.83 -2.40
N THR A 31 -2.08 -4.80 -3.71
CA THR A 31 -2.85 -5.86 -4.40
C THR A 31 -2.13 -7.20 -4.33
N ASP A 32 -0.81 -7.22 -4.51
CA ASP A 32 -0.01 -8.44 -4.40
C ASP A 32 -0.03 -9.01 -2.97
N GLU A 33 0.02 -8.14 -1.95
CA GLU A 33 -0.16 -8.52 -0.54
C GLU A 33 -1.52 -9.19 -0.33
N TYR A 34 -2.59 -8.60 -0.84
CA TYR A 34 -3.94 -9.18 -0.76
C TYR A 34 -4.01 -10.56 -1.42
N CYS A 35 -3.48 -10.72 -2.64
CA CYS A 35 -3.45 -12.00 -3.35
C CYS A 35 -2.69 -13.07 -2.57
N LYS A 36 -1.51 -12.74 -2.02
CA LYS A 36 -0.71 -13.67 -1.19
C LYS A 36 -1.44 -14.06 0.09
N CYS A 37 -2.04 -13.10 0.79
CA CYS A 37 -2.82 -13.38 1.99
C CYS A 37 -4.02 -14.28 1.69
N ARG A 38 -4.70 -14.04 0.57
CA ARG A 38 -5.82 -14.86 0.12
C ARG A 38 -5.40 -16.29 -0.23
N GLU A 39 -4.32 -16.45 -1.00
CA GLU A 39 -3.78 -17.76 -1.36
C GLU A 39 -3.38 -18.55 -0.10
N ASN A 40 -2.69 -17.91 0.85
CA ASN A 40 -2.32 -18.55 2.11
C ASN A 40 -3.54 -18.92 2.96
N ALA A 41 -4.59 -18.11 2.96
CA ALA A 41 -5.84 -18.41 3.64
C ALA A 41 -6.55 -19.61 3.00
N GLU A 42 -6.61 -19.67 1.67
CA GLU A 42 -7.21 -20.78 0.91
C GLU A 42 -6.44 -22.10 1.18
N ARG A 43 -5.10 -22.06 1.23
CA ARG A 43 -4.27 -23.23 1.59
C ARG A 43 -4.51 -23.73 3.02
N GLN A 44 -4.57 -22.84 4.01
CA GLN A 44 -4.83 -23.23 5.41
C GLN A 44 -6.20 -23.89 5.59
N ILE A 45 -7.22 -23.40 4.88
CA ILE A 45 -8.55 -24.01 4.89
C ILE A 45 -8.52 -25.39 4.22
N ALA A 46 -7.84 -25.52 3.07
CA ALA A 46 -7.69 -26.80 2.38
C ALA A 46 -6.97 -27.85 3.25
N ASN A 47 -5.97 -27.43 4.01
CA ASN A 47 -5.24 -28.28 4.96
C ASN A 47 -6.00 -28.55 6.27
N LYS A 48 -7.18 -27.94 6.48
CA LYS A 48 -7.95 -27.99 7.73
C LYS A 48 -7.20 -27.45 8.95
N GLU A 49 -6.25 -26.53 8.73
CA GLU A 49 -5.48 -25.88 9.79
C GLU A 49 -6.29 -24.78 10.49
N THR A 50 -7.38 -24.31 9.87
CA THR A 50 -8.20 -23.21 10.40
C THR A 50 -9.64 -23.29 9.88
N GLU A 51 -10.61 -23.03 10.77
CA GLU A 51 -12.05 -22.96 10.44
C GLU A 51 -12.54 -21.51 10.24
N ARG A 52 -11.66 -20.52 10.45
CA ARG A 52 -11.97 -19.10 10.27
C ARG A 52 -12.20 -18.78 8.79
N SER A 53 -13.07 -17.81 8.51
CA SER A 53 -13.34 -17.38 7.14
C SER A 53 -12.15 -16.63 6.52
N ILE A 54 -11.95 -16.75 5.20
CA ILE A 54 -10.90 -16.05 4.45
C ILE A 54 -10.90 -14.55 4.76
N ALA A 55 -12.09 -13.94 4.81
CA ALA A 55 -12.26 -12.53 5.09
C ALA A 55 -11.71 -12.11 6.45
N SER A 56 -11.76 -12.99 7.47
CA SER A 56 -11.23 -12.71 8.81
C SER A 56 -9.71 -12.85 8.93
N MET A 57 -9.08 -13.59 8.00
CA MET A 57 -7.62 -13.80 7.97
C MET A 57 -6.88 -12.68 7.22
N ILE A 58 -7.59 -11.90 6.41
CA ILE A 58 -7.04 -10.78 5.63
C ILE A 58 -7.28 -9.47 6.39
N LYS A 59 -6.27 -8.60 6.46
CA LYS A 59 -6.40 -7.27 7.09
C LYS A 59 -7.55 -6.50 6.41
N LYS A 60 -8.44 -5.91 7.22
CA LYS A 60 -9.60 -5.15 6.73
C LYS A 60 -9.20 -4.05 5.74
N GLU A 61 -8.07 -3.39 6.01
CA GLU A 61 -7.55 -2.29 5.19
C GLU A 61 -7.21 -2.70 3.76
N ILE A 62 -6.62 -3.87 3.54
CA ILE A 62 -6.27 -4.33 2.18
C ILE A 62 -7.44 -5.02 1.48
N ARG A 63 -8.46 -5.45 2.23
CA ARG A 63 -9.64 -6.14 1.73
C ARG A 63 -10.74 -5.17 1.29
N ASP A 64 -11.05 -4.16 2.10
CA ASP A 64 -12.23 -3.31 1.94
C ASP A 64 -11.92 -1.98 1.26
N GLU A 65 -10.68 -1.47 1.38
CA GLU A 65 -10.30 -0.17 0.82
C GLU A 65 -9.64 -0.31 -0.55
N LYS A 66 -9.77 0.72 -1.39
CA LYS A 66 -9.07 0.75 -2.68
C LYS A 66 -7.56 0.73 -2.47
N ALA A 67 -6.85 -0.13 -3.20
CA ALA A 67 -5.39 -0.26 -3.11
C ALA A 67 -4.64 1.09 -3.23
N VAL A 68 -5.13 1.98 -4.09
CA VAL A 68 -4.58 3.35 -4.26
C VAL A 68 -4.73 4.18 -2.98
N LYS A 69 -5.84 4.07 -2.26
CA LYS A 69 -6.06 4.79 -1.00
C LYS A 69 -5.14 4.26 0.11
N CYS A 70 -4.95 2.95 0.16
CA CYS A 70 -3.97 2.33 1.06
C CYS A 70 -2.55 2.79 0.74
N ALA A 71 -2.16 2.79 -0.54
CA ALA A 71 -0.86 3.27 -0.98
C ALA A 71 -0.60 4.73 -0.59
N ILE A 72 -1.57 5.61 -0.81
CA ILE A 72 -1.48 7.03 -0.41
C ILE A 72 -1.31 7.16 1.11
N ARG A 73 -2.09 6.41 1.91
CA ARG A 73 -1.96 6.44 3.38
C ARG A 73 -0.60 5.92 3.85
N ARG A 74 -0.12 4.81 3.28
CA ARG A 74 1.18 4.21 3.61
C ARG A 74 2.36 5.11 3.22
N LEU A 75 2.26 5.82 2.09
CA LEU A 75 3.22 6.84 1.70
C LEU A 75 3.19 8.03 2.67
N TYR A 76 2.01 8.48 3.08
CA TYR A 76 1.86 9.60 4.02
C TYR A 76 2.37 9.26 5.43
N SER A 77 2.12 8.04 5.91
CA SER A 77 2.61 7.56 7.21
C SER A 77 4.11 7.26 7.24
N GLY A 78 4.78 7.24 6.08
CA GLY A 78 6.20 6.88 5.97
C GLY A 78 6.48 5.38 5.95
N GLU A 79 5.46 4.52 5.87
CA GLU A 79 5.63 3.07 5.68
C GLU A 79 6.24 2.77 4.30
N TYR A 80 5.90 3.59 3.30
CA TYR A 80 6.55 3.59 1.99
C TYR A 80 7.38 4.85 1.79
N SER A 81 8.59 4.66 1.26
CA SER A 81 9.51 5.74 0.90
C SER A 81 9.79 5.71 -0.60
N ILE A 82 9.85 6.90 -1.21
CA ILE A 82 10.21 7.06 -2.61
C ILE A 82 11.72 7.24 -2.66
N VAL A 83 12.42 6.19 -3.08
CA VAL A 83 13.85 6.25 -3.34
C VAL A 83 14.05 6.59 -4.81
N ASP A 84 14.55 7.79 -5.08
CA ASP A 84 14.98 8.20 -6.41
C ASP A 84 16.31 8.97 -6.31
N SER A 85 17.23 8.63 -7.20
CA SER A 85 18.57 9.23 -7.29
C SER A 85 18.55 10.72 -7.65
N SER A 86 17.43 11.21 -8.20
CA SER A 86 17.24 12.63 -8.53
C SER A 86 16.77 13.50 -7.35
N ILE A 87 16.37 12.86 -6.24
CA ILE A 87 15.87 13.54 -5.04
C ILE A 87 17.09 13.85 -4.16
N LYS A 88 17.37 15.14 -3.94
CA LYS A 88 18.31 15.54 -2.90
C LYS A 88 17.70 15.13 -1.56
N LEU A 89 18.30 14.13 -0.92
CA LEU A 89 18.01 13.84 0.48
C LEU A 89 18.58 15.01 1.27
N ASP A 90 17.69 15.80 1.90
CA ASP A 90 18.14 16.69 2.96
C ASP A 90 18.56 15.76 4.10
N ASP A 91 19.88 15.57 4.23
CA ASP A 91 20.50 14.91 5.38
C ASP A 91 20.24 15.80 6.61
N GLU A 92 19.29 15.40 7.46
CA GLU A 92 19.15 15.86 8.84
C GLU A 92 19.27 14.67 9.81
#